data_AF-A0A3B0JYU1-F1
#
_entry.id   AF-A0A3B0JYU1-F1
#
_cell.length_a   1.000
_cell.length_b   1.000
_cell.length_c   1.000
_cell.angle_alpha   90.00
_cell.angle_beta   90.00
_cell.angle_gamma   90.00
#
_symmetry.space_group_name_H-M   'P 1'
#
loop_
_entity.id
_entity.type
_entity.pdbx_description
1 polymer ?
#
loop_
_entity_poly.entity_id
_entity_poly.type
_entity_poly.pdbx_seq_one_letter_code
_entity_poly.pdbx_strand_id
1 'polypeptide(L)'
;MVERIEDLNLPNAVIARLIKEALPDGASVSKEARAAIARAASVFAIFVTSSSTALAHKQNHKTITAKDIMQTLTELDFGSFVPSLSQDLEVYRKVVKDKKDIKASKKDAADASASGSGAATEEAT
;
A
#
# COMPACT_ATOMS: atom_id res chain seq x y z
N MET A 1 11.38 13.33 -11.13
CA MET A 1 12.34 12.22 -11.31
C MET A 1 13.01 12.05 -9.97
N VAL A 2 13.13 10.84 -9.43
CA VAL A 2 13.97 10.64 -8.23
C VAL A 2 15.39 10.91 -8.67
N GLU A 3 16.01 11.98 -8.19
CA GLU A 3 17.35 12.37 -8.63
C GLU A 3 18.43 11.68 -7.79
N ARG A 4 18.12 11.33 -6.53
CA ARG A 4 19.04 10.60 -5.64
C ARG A 4 18.32 9.56 -4.80
N ILE A 5 19.05 8.49 -4.44
CA ILE A 5 18.54 7.43 -3.56
C ILE A 5 18.12 8.00 -2.19
N GLU A 6 18.77 9.07 -1.74
CA GLU A 6 18.44 9.74 -0.48
C GLU A 6 17.01 10.31 -0.45
N ASP A 7 16.44 10.64 -1.60
CA ASP A 7 15.08 11.19 -1.71
C ASP A 7 13.99 10.10 -1.49
N LEU A 8 14.39 8.83 -1.52
CA LEU A 8 13.53 7.66 -1.26
C LEU A 8 13.67 7.10 0.16
N ASN A 9 14.39 7.78 1.04
CA ASN A 9 14.63 7.28 2.39
C ASN A 9 13.32 7.18 3.19
N LEU A 10 13.06 5.99 3.71
CA LEU A 10 11.98 5.75 4.65
C LEU A 10 12.30 6.39 6.01
N PRO A 11 11.29 6.77 6.83
CA PRO A 11 11.53 7.35 8.14
C PRO A 11 12.40 6.45 9.03
N ASN A 12 13.52 7.00 9.53
CA ASN A 12 14.48 6.26 10.33
C ASN A 12 13.87 5.59 11.58
N ALA A 13 12.85 6.20 12.18
CA ALA A 13 12.14 5.64 13.32
C ALA A 13 11.41 4.33 12.96
N VAL A 14 10.81 4.27 11.77
CA VAL A 14 10.09 3.07 11.28
C VAL A 14 11.08 1.96 10.97
N ILE A 15 12.18 2.28 10.28
CA ILE A 15 13.26 1.31 10.01
C ILE A 15 13.82 0.75 11.32
N ALA A 16 14.12 1.62 12.29
CA ALA A 16 14.67 1.19 13.57
C ALA A 16 13.72 0.25 14.33
N ARG A 17 12.40 0.49 14.24
CA ARG A 17 11.37 -0.38 14.82
C ARG A 17 11.36 -1.75 14.13
N LEU A 18 11.28 -1.78 12.79
CA LEU A 18 11.25 -3.02 12.01
C LEU A 18 12.52 -3.87 12.21
N ILE A 19 13.70 -3.24 12.29
CA ILE A 19 14.95 -3.96 12.58
C ILE A 19 14.88 -4.64 13.96
N LYS A 20 14.36 -3.96 14.98
CA LYS A 20 14.25 -4.54 16.33
C LYS A 20 13.22 -5.68 16.37
N GLU A 21 12.09 -5.54 15.68
CA GLU A 21 11.07 -6.59 15.56
C GLU A 21 11.62 -7.86 14.87
N ALA A 22 12.65 -7.73 14.04
CA ALA A 22 13.33 -8.83 13.37
C ALA A 22 14.49 -9.45 14.17
N LEU A 23 14.82 -8.93 15.35
CA LEU A 23 15.94 -9.38 16.17
C LEU A 23 15.49 -9.86 17.56
N PRO A 24 16.28 -10.71 18.23
CA PRO A 24 16.01 -11.12 19.61
C PRO A 24 16.00 -9.94 20.59
N ASP A 25 15.25 -10.08 21.67
CA ASP A 25 15.21 -9.09 22.75
C ASP A 25 16.61 -8.80 23.30
N GLY A 26 16.92 -7.50 23.47
CA GLY A 26 18.23 -7.04 23.94
C GLY A 26 19.31 -6.93 22.86
N ALA A 27 19.05 -7.36 21.62
CA ALA A 27 19.98 -7.16 20.52
C ALA A 27 20.13 -5.67 20.17
N SER A 28 21.38 -5.25 19.92
CA SER A 28 21.71 -3.88 19.51
C SER A 28 22.24 -3.85 18.08
N VAL A 29 21.98 -2.74 17.37
CA VAL A 29 22.45 -2.52 16.00
C VAL A 29 23.24 -1.21 15.98
N SER A 30 24.34 -1.16 15.22
CA SER A 30 25.14 0.06 15.09
C SER A 30 24.40 1.14 14.27
N LYS A 31 24.87 2.39 14.34
CA LYS A 31 24.28 3.48 13.54
C LYS A 31 24.54 3.25 12.04
N GLU A 32 25.72 2.74 11.72
CA GLU A 32 26.20 2.45 10.38
C GLU A 32 25.39 1.33 9.74
N ALA A 33 25.10 0.25 10.49
CA ALA A 33 24.26 -0.85 10.02
C ALA A 33 22.82 -0.39 9.76
N ARG A 34 22.24 0.44 10.65
CA ARG A 34 20.91 1.03 10.42
C ARG A 34 20.89 1.88 9.14
N ALA A 35 21.90 2.71 8.93
CA ALA A 35 22.00 3.55 7.73
C ALA A 35 22.21 2.71 6.46
N ALA A 36 22.93 1.60 6.54
CA ALA A 36 23.08 0.65 5.44
C ALA A 36 21.75 -0.02 5.09
N ILE A 37 21.01 -0.50 6.09
CA ILE A 37 19.68 -1.11 5.90
C ILE A 37 18.69 -0.10 5.31
N ALA A 38 18.72 1.15 5.78
CA ALA A 38 17.88 2.22 5.23
C ALA A 38 18.11 2.42 3.73
N ARG A 39 19.37 2.53 3.31
CA ARG A 39 19.75 2.65 1.89
C ARG A 39 19.38 1.39 1.10
N ALA A 40 19.60 0.21 1.68
CA ALA A 40 19.24 -1.06 1.06
C ALA A 40 17.73 -1.19 0.83
N ALA A 41 16.89 -0.70 1.75
CA ALA A 41 15.44 -0.68 1.58
C ALA A 41 15.01 0.22 0.40
N SER A 42 15.62 1.39 0.25
CA SER A 42 15.38 2.26 -0.91
C SER A 42 15.78 1.58 -2.22
N VAL A 43 16.96 0.95 -2.26
CA VAL A 43 17.43 0.19 -3.43
C VAL A 43 16.52 -1.00 -3.72
N PHE A 44 16.04 -1.70 -2.69
CA PHE A 44 15.10 -2.81 -2.83
C PHE A 44 13.80 -2.36 -3.51
N ALA A 45 13.21 -1.24 -3.09
CA ALA A 45 12.00 -0.69 -3.71
C ALA A 45 12.22 -0.36 -5.19
N ILE A 46 13.35 0.26 -5.53
CA ILE A 46 13.73 0.56 -6.92
C ILE A 46 13.91 -0.74 -7.72
N PHE A 47 14.63 -1.70 -7.15
CA PHE A 47 14.97 -2.97 -7.79
C PHE A 47 13.71 -3.77 -8.11
N VAL A 48 12.81 -3.96 -7.14
CA VAL A 48 11.55 -4.66 -7.34
C VAL A 48 10.70 -3.93 -8.38
N THR A 49 10.58 -2.60 -8.29
CA THR A 49 9.80 -1.81 -9.25
C THR A 49 10.34 -1.96 -10.68
N SER A 50 11.67 -1.88 -10.86
CA SER A 50 12.32 -2.04 -12.16
C SER A 50 12.11 -3.45 -12.73
N SER A 51 12.31 -4.48 -11.91
CA SER A 51 12.13 -5.88 -12.32
C SER A 51 10.67 -6.18 -12.66
N SER A 52 9.71 -5.68 -11.88
CA SER A 52 8.28 -5.82 -12.18
C SER A 52 7.85 -5.04 -13.41
N THR A 53 8.47 -3.89 -13.68
CA THR A 53 8.27 -3.14 -14.93
C THR A 53 8.69 -3.98 -16.13
N ALA A 54 9.90 -4.57 -16.08
CA ALA A 54 10.40 -5.42 -17.16
C ALA A 54 9.51 -6.67 -17.37
N LEU A 55 9.04 -7.30 -16.29
CA LEU A 55 8.13 -8.44 -16.36
C LEU A 55 6.77 -8.06 -16.97
N ALA A 56 6.16 -6.96 -16.50
CA ALA A 56 4.90 -6.46 -17.04
C ALA A 56 5.01 -6.16 -18.54
N HIS A 57 6.08 -5.49 -18.97
CA HIS A 57 6.36 -5.25 -20.39
C HIS A 57 6.51 -6.54 -21.19
N LYS A 58 7.23 -7.54 -20.67
CA LYS A 58 7.38 -8.86 -21.30
C LYS A 58 6.02 -9.56 -21.49
N GLN A 59 5.06 -9.31 -20.59
CA GLN A 59 3.69 -9.84 -20.66
C GLN A 59 2.73 -8.92 -21.46
N ASN A 60 3.23 -7.88 -22.14
CA ASN A 60 2.44 -6.87 -22.85
C ASN A 60 1.47 -6.06 -21.97
N HIS A 61 1.74 -5.97 -20.68
CA HIS A 61 1.00 -5.09 -19.77
C HIS A 61 1.53 -3.66 -19.86
N LYS A 62 0.62 -2.68 -19.94
CA LYS A 62 0.96 -1.24 -19.89
C LYS A 62 1.08 -0.71 -18.46
N THR A 63 0.71 -1.51 -17.47
CA THR A 63 0.66 -1.13 -16.06
C THR A 63 1.10 -2.31 -15.23
N ILE A 64 1.94 -2.07 -14.23
CA ILE A 64 2.36 -3.09 -13.28
C ILE A 64 1.16 -3.48 -12.43
N THR A 65 0.86 -4.78 -12.40
CA THR A 65 -0.19 -5.35 -11.56
C THR A 65 0.39 -5.97 -10.30
N ALA A 66 -0.44 -6.21 -9.28
CA ALA A 66 0.01 -6.92 -8.08
C ALA A 66 0.51 -8.34 -8.40
N LYS A 67 -0.04 -8.99 -9.43
CA LYS A 67 0.41 -10.31 -9.88
C LYS A 67 1.84 -10.25 -10.42
N ASP A 68 2.16 -9.21 -11.20
CA ASP A 68 3.51 -9.00 -11.72
C ASP A 68 4.52 -8.84 -10.56
N ILE A 69 4.14 -8.12 -9.50
CA ILE A 69 4.99 -7.95 -8.31
C ILE A 69 5.20 -9.29 -7.58
N MET A 70 4.14 -10.08 -7.32
CA MET A 70 4.29 -11.37 -6.65
C MET A 70 5.16 -12.35 -7.45
N GLN A 71 4.98 -12.38 -8.77
CA GLN A 71 5.81 -13.20 -9.66
C GLN A 71 7.27 -12.72 -9.65
N THR A 72 7.50 -11.41 -9.74
CA THR A 72 8.84 -10.82 -9.64
C THR A 72 9.53 -11.23 -8.33
N LEU A 73 8.83 -11.15 -7.20
CA LEU A 73 9.40 -11.54 -5.90
C LEU A 73 9.77 -13.03 -5.87
N THR A 74 9.02 -13.88 -6.57
CA THR A 74 9.36 -15.31 -6.69
C THR A 74 10.60 -15.52 -7.56
N GLU A 75 10.74 -14.79 -8.66
CA GLU A 75 11.91 -14.84 -9.56
C GLU A 75 13.19 -14.24 -8.94
N LEU A 76 13.04 -13.34 -7.96
CA LEU A 76 14.14 -12.69 -7.23
C LEU A 76 14.51 -13.38 -5.92
N ASP A 77 14.09 -14.63 -5.71
CA ASP A 77 14.32 -15.42 -4.48
C ASP A 77 13.70 -14.82 -3.19
N PHE A 78 12.76 -13.88 -3.33
CA PHE A 78 11.91 -13.35 -2.24
C PHE A 78 10.55 -14.06 -2.16
N GLY A 79 10.46 -15.32 -2.62
CA GLY A 79 9.21 -16.09 -2.65
C GLY A 79 8.54 -16.24 -1.28
N SER A 80 9.32 -16.19 -0.19
CA SER A 80 8.81 -16.22 1.19
C SER A 80 7.92 -15.02 1.54
N PHE A 81 7.99 -13.91 0.79
CA PHE A 81 7.16 -12.72 1.04
C PHE A 81 5.76 -12.86 0.43
N VAL A 82 5.60 -13.71 -0.59
CA VAL A 82 4.37 -13.83 -1.38
C VAL A 82 3.14 -14.20 -0.52
N PRO A 83 3.21 -15.16 0.42
CA PRO A 83 2.04 -15.51 1.25
C PRO A 83 1.56 -14.33 2.10
N SER A 84 2.47 -13.63 2.79
CA SER A 84 2.13 -12.48 3.63
C SER A 84 1.54 -11.34 2.80
N LEU A 85 2.18 -11.00 1.68
CA LEU A 85 1.71 -9.91 0.82
C LEU A 85 0.35 -10.23 0.17
N SER A 86 0.06 -11.51 -0.10
CA SER A 86 -1.24 -11.92 -0.63
C SER A 86 -2.37 -11.70 0.38
N GLN A 87 -2.11 -12.01 1.66
CA GLN A 87 -3.04 -11.72 2.75
C GLN A 87 -3.27 -10.21 2.91
N ASP A 88 -2.20 -9.41 2.90
CA ASP A 88 -2.30 -7.95 3.01
C ASP A 88 -3.11 -7.34 1.84
N LEU A 89 -2.93 -7.86 0.63
CA LEU A 89 -3.67 -7.46 -0.56
C LEU A 89 -5.17 -7.74 -0.41
N GLU A 90 -5.54 -8.92 0.09
CA GLU A 90 -6.94 -9.28 0.33
C GLU A 90 -7.59 -8.33 1.34
N VAL A 91 -6.92 -8.07 2.46
CA VAL A 91 -7.38 -7.11 3.48
C VAL A 91 -7.54 -5.72 2.87
N TYR A 92 -6.56 -5.25 2.09
CA TYR A 92 -6.61 -3.96 1.41
C TYR A 92 -7.83 -3.86 0.48
N ARG A 93 -8.08 -4.88 -0.35
CA ARG A 93 -9.23 -4.91 -1.27
C ARG A 93 -10.56 -4.82 -0.52
N LYS A 94 -10.69 -5.54 0.59
CA LYS A 94 -11.88 -5.49 1.45
C LYS A 94 -12.10 -4.09 2.02
N VAL A 95 -11.08 -3.50 2.64
CA VAL A 95 -11.17 -2.15 3.22
C VAL A 95 -11.48 -1.09 2.17
N VAL A 96 -10.91 -1.20 0.97
CA VAL A 96 -11.20 -0.27 -0.14
C VAL A 96 -12.65 -0.40 -0.62
N LYS A 97 -13.18 -1.62 -0.67
CA LYS A 97 -14.58 -1.86 -1.03
C LYS A 97 -15.52 -1.28 0.04
N ASP A 98 -15.30 -1.59 1.30
CA ASP A 98 -16.13 -1.12 2.42
C ASP A 98 -16.16 0.42 2.47
N LYS A 99 -15.03 1.09 2.23
CA LYS A 99 -14.97 2.56 2.14
C LYS A 99 -15.79 3.13 0.98
N LYS A 100 -15.90 2.43 -0.14
CA LYS A 100 -16.75 2.85 -1.27
C LYS A 100 -18.23 2.67 -0.91
N ASP A 101 -18.58 1.56 -0.30
CA ASP A 101 -19.96 1.24 0.08
C ASP A 101 -20.48 2.21 1.15
N ILE A 102 -19.64 2.60 2.13
CA ILE A 102 -19.97 3.66 3.13
C ILE A 102 -20.18 5.03 2.46
N LYS A 103 -19.39 5.36 1.44
CA LYS A 103 -19.54 6.64 0.71
C LYS A 103 -20.79 6.67 -0.16
N ALA A 104 -21.15 5.55 -0.78
CA ALA A 104 -22.38 5.42 -1.56
C ALA A 104 -23.61 5.58 -0.65
N SER A 105 -23.66 4.83 0.46
CA SER A 105 -24.77 4.89 1.41
C SER A 105 -24.90 6.24 2.13
N LYS A 106 -23.81 6.99 2.38
CA LYS A 106 -23.89 8.38 2.84
C LYS A 106 -24.44 9.35 1.79
N LYS A 107 -24.18 9.10 0.50
CA LYS A 107 -24.69 9.92 -0.59
C LYS A 107 -26.19 9.68 -0.79
N ASP A 108 -26.60 8.41 -0.70
CA ASP A 108 -28.02 8.03 -0.78
C ASP A 108 -28.83 8.58 0.42
N ALA A 109 -28.24 8.60 1.62
CA ALA A 109 -28.87 9.20 2.81
C ALA A 109 -28.95 10.74 2.76
N ALA A 110 -28.01 11.41 2.09
CA ALA A 110 -28.04 12.87 1.89
C ALA A 110 -29.03 13.29 0.79
N ASP A 111 -29.23 12.46 -0.23
CA ASP A 111 -30.23 12.68 -1.28
C ASP A 111 -31.66 12.47 -0.73
N ALA A 112 -31.83 11.47 0.15
CA ALA A 112 -33.10 11.23 0.84
C ALA A 112 -33.50 12.34 1.83
N SER A 113 -32.55 13.02 2.48
CA SER A 113 -32.85 14.13 3.40
C SER A 113 -33.15 15.45 2.68
N ALA A 114 -32.66 15.64 1.45
CA ALA A 114 -33.00 16.78 0.61
C ALA A 114 -34.41 16.68 0.00
N SER A 115 -34.92 15.46 -0.22
CA SER A 115 -36.27 15.22 -0.77
C SER A 115 -37.39 15.30 0.29
N GLY A 116 -37.08 15.41 1.59
CA GLY A 116 -38.05 15.35 2.68
C GLY A 116 -38.63 16.69 3.17
N SER A 117 -38.18 17.84 2.65
CA SER A 117 -38.56 19.17 3.17
C SER A 117 -39.57 19.93 2.30
N GLY A 118 -40.52 19.23 1.67
CA GLY A 118 -41.45 19.82 0.70
C GLY A 118 -42.90 19.33 0.80
N ALA A 119 -43.43 19.08 1.99
CA ALA A 119 -44.85 18.75 2.14
C ALA A 119 -45.39 19.09 3.55
N ALA A 120 -45.78 20.35 3.78
CA ALA A 120 -46.84 20.71 4.75
C ALA A 120 -47.09 22.23 4.72
N THR A 121 -48.07 22.69 3.92
CA THR A 121 -49.08 23.73 4.30
C THR A 121 -49.95 24.08 3.09
N GLU A 122 -51.12 23.45 2.99
CA GLU A 122 -52.32 24.07 2.39
C GLU A 122 -53.56 23.24 2.75
N GLU A 123 -54.17 23.53 3.89
CA GLU A 123 -55.58 23.23 4.16
C GLU A 123 -56.10 24.22 5.22
N ALA A 124 -56.79 25.27 4.79
CA ALA A 124 -57.74 26.06 5.59
C ALA A 124 -58.54 27.00 4.67
N THR A 125 -59.74 26.56 4.30
CA THR A 125 -60.91 27.40 3.99
C THR A 125 -62.09 26.86 4.77
#